data_AF-A0A7L4Z7G2-F1
#
_entry.id   AF-A0A7L4Z7G2-F1
#
_cell.length_a   1.000
_cell.length_b   1.000
_cell.length_c   1.000
_cell.angle_alpha   90.00
_cell.angle_beta   90.00
_cell.angle_gamma   90.00
#
_symmetry.space_group_name_H-M   'P 1'
#
loop_
_entity.id
_entity.type
_entity.pdbx_description
1 polymer ?
#
loop_
_entity_poly.entity_id
_entity_poly.type
_entity_poly.pdbx_seq_one_letter_code
_entity_poly.pdbx_strand_id
1 'polypeptide(L)'
;MGTFRVTVHQARVGEPLGRLRRTDRTGAVCTDLLTLKKFTGTRLLATSVGAKDDHPGRDPAPHQIEPAPVGDDLRYTSDSAPEGHPVAELTKTG
;
A
#
# COMPACT_ATOMS: atom_id res chain seq x y z
N MET A 1 13.99 -9.26 0.95
CA MET A 1 13.59 -8.17 0.06
C MET A 1 12.67 -8.79 -0.97
N GLY A 2 11.37 -8.60 -0.76
CA GLY A 2 10.35 -8.92 -1.75
C GLY A 2 10.15 -7.72 -2.68
N THR A 3 9.18 -7.81 -3.59
CA THR A 3 8.78 -6.68 -4.45
C THR A 3 7.47 -6.08 -3.97
N PHE A 4 7.32 -4.78 -4.15
CA PHE A 4 6.10 -4.02 -3.88
C PHE A 4 5.65 -3.38 -5.18
N ARG A 5 4.38 -3.57 -5.53
CA ARG A 5 3.74 -2.91 -6.66
C ARG A 5 2.46 -2.24 -6.18
N VAL A 6 2.45 -0.92 -6.22
CA VAL A 6 1.25 -0.13 -5.94
C VAL A 6 0.62 0.29 -7.26
N THR A 7 -0.69 0.16 -7.36
CA THR A 7 -1.46 0.69 -8.49
C THR A 7 -2.56 1.57 -7.94
N VAL A 8 -2.52 2.85 -8.29
CA VAL A 8 -3.48 3.87 -7.83
C VAL A 8 -4.25 4.45 -9.01
N HIS A 9 -5.44 4.95 -8.74
CA HIS A 9 -6.24 5.76 -9.64
C HIS A 9 -6.78 6.99 -8.91
N GLN A 10 -7.35 7.94 -9.64
CA GLN A 10 -8.01 9.09 -9.02
C GLN A 10 -9.24 8.62 -8.25
N ALA A 11 -9.34 9.03 -6.99
CA ALA A 11 -10.39 8.64 -6.07
C ALA A 11 -10.82 9.83 -5.21
N ARG A 12 -12.05 9.77 -4.69
CA ARG A 12 -12.53 10.70 -3.64
C ARG A 12 -12.24 10.10 -2.26
N VAL A 13 -12.25 10.93 -1.22
CA VAL A 13 -12.15 10.43 0.16
C VAL A 13 -13.30 9.45 0.42
N GLY A 14 -12.97 8.29 0.98
CA GLY A 14 -13.89 7.16 1.21
C GLY A 14 -13.98 6.18 0.04
N GLU A 15 -13.44 6.51 -1.13
CA GLU A 15 -13.49 5.65 -2.32
C GLU A 15 -12.25 4.75 -2.45
N PRO A 16 -12.37 3.64 -3.18
CA PRO A 16 -11.22 2.82 -3.55
C PRO A 16 -10.15 3.67 -4.25
N LEU A 17 -8.93 3.63 -3.73
CA LEU A 17 -7.77 4.29 -4.30
C LEU A 17 -7.01 3.37 -5.25
N GLY A 18 -7.02 2.06 -4.98
CA GLY A 18 -6.19 1.12 -5.70
C GLY A 18 -5.84 -0.11 -4.90
N ARG A 19 -4.70 -0.72 -5.24
CA ARG A 19 -4.21 -1.96 -4.63
C ARG A 19 -2.71 -1.91 -4.41
N LEU A 20 -2.26 -2.55 -3.35
CA LEU A 20 -0.86 -2.87 -3.12
C LEU A 20 -0.69 -4.38 -3.31
N ARG A 21 0.30 -4.78 -4.11
CA ARG A 21 0.72 -6.18 -4.24
C ARG A 21 2.13 -6.34 -3.72
N ARG A 22 2.32 -7.19 -2.73
CA ARG A 22 3.62 -7.60 -2.20
C ARG A 22 3.91 -9.02 -2.64
N THR A 23 5.12 -9.28 -3.13
CA THR A 23 5.61 -10.63 -3.40
C THR A 23 6.85 -10.86 -2.55
N ASP A 24 6.85 -11.88 -1.70
CA ASP A 24 8.00 -12.18 -0.84
C ASP A 24 9.11 -12.96 -1.57
N ARG A 25 10.18 -13.34 -0.86
CA ARG A 25 11.32 -14.06 -1.45
C ARG A 25 10.98 -15.49 -1.89
N THR A 26 9.93 -16.08 -1.34
CA THR A 26 9.43 -17.42 -1.69
C THR A 26 8.46 -17.38 -2.86
N GLY A 27 8.06 -16.18 -3.30
CA GLY A 27 7.06 -15.98 -4.34
C GLY A 27 5.63 -15.88 -3.80
N ALA A 28 5.43 -15.93 -2.47
CA ALA A 28 4.11 -15.75 -1.89
C ALA A 28 3.61 -14.31 -2.12
N VAL A 29 2.33 -14.18 -2.46
CA VAL A 29 1.70 -12.91 -2.82
C VAL A 29 0.68 -12.49 -1.76
N CYS A 30 0.72 -11.23 -1.37
CA CYS A 30 -0.31 -10.57 -0.58
C CYS A 30 -0.83 -9.35 -1.35
N THR A 31 -2.14 -9.23 -1.47
CA THR A 31 -2.79 -8.05 -2.03
C THR A 31 -3.58 -7.32 -0.97
N ASP A 32 -3.39 -6.02 -0.90
CA ASP A 32 -4.17 -5.13 -0.06
C ASP A 32 -5.03 -4.21 -0.92
N LEU A 33 -6.23 -3.93 -0.41
CA LEU A 33 -7.16 -2.96 -0.96
C LEU A 33 -6.94 -1.61 -0.29
N LEU A 34 -6.72 -0.59 -1.10
CA LEU A 34 -6.44 0.77 -0.62
C LEU A 34 -7.69 1.62 -0.75
N THR A 35 -8.08 2.29 0.32
CA THR A 35 -9.18 3.28 0.35
C THR A 35 -8.62 4.65 0.70
N LEU A 36 -8.96 5.68 -0.08
CA LEU A 36 -8.46 7.03 0.16
C LEU A 36 -9.08 7.60 1.44
N LYS A 37 -8.25 7.94 2.43
CA LYS A 37 -8.69 8.55 3.69
C LYS A 37 -8.53 10.07 3.66
N LYS A 38 -7.42 10.57 3.13
CA LYS A 38 -7.14 12.01 3.03
C LYS A 38 -6.10 12.28 1.96
N PHE A 39 -6.19 13.46 1.34
CA PHE A 39 -5.14 14.00 0.50
C PHE A 39 -4.79 15.42 0.97
N THR A 40 -3.51 15.70 1.17
CA THR A 40 -3.01 17.03 1.56
C THR A 40 -1.94 17.49 0.58
N GLY A 41 -2.34 17.81 -0.66
CA GLY A 41 -1.51 18.40 -1.71
C GLY A 41 -0.38 17.49 -2.22
N THR A 42 0.53 17.11 -1.34
CA THR A 42 1.64 16.19 -1.60
C THR A 42 1.53 14.89 -0.84
N ARG A 43 0.74 14.79 0.24
CA ARG A 43 0.64 13.53 1.00
C ARG A 43 -0.69 12.85 0.78
N LEU A 44 -0.64 11.53 0.65
CA LEU A 44 -1.81 10.68 0.58
C LEU A 44 -1.87 9.85 1.86
N LEU A 45 -3.03 9.84 2.50
CA LEU A 45 -3.34 8.93 3.60
C LEU A 45 -4.37 7.94 3.09
N ALA A 46 -4.08 6.65 3.20
CA ALA A 46 -5.01 5.59 2.81
C ALA A 46 -5.14 4.55 3.91
N THR A 47 -6.30 3.91 3.93
CA THR A 47 -6.53 2.69 4.69
C THR A 47 -6.17 1.51 3.79
N SER A 48 -5.35 0.60 4.30
CA SER A 48 -4.98 -0.66 3.67
C SER A 48 -5.64 -1.81 4.42
N VAL A 49 -6.19 -2.77 3.68
CA VAL A 49 -6.81 -3.98 4.24
C VAL A 49 -6.41 -5.16 3.36
N GLY A 50 -5.84 -6.21 3.94
CA GLY A 50 -5.54 -7.44 3.21
C GLY A 50 -6.80 -8.05 2.59
N ALA A 51 -6.75 -8.35 1.28
CA ALA A 51 -7.85 -8.97 0.56
C ALA A 51 -8.20 -10.33 1.18
N LYS A 52 -9.49 -10.69 1.18
CA LYS A 52 -9.98 -11.92 1.83
C LYS A 52 -9.43 -13.21 1.22
N ASP A 53 -8.98 -13.13 -0.03
CA ASP A 53 -8.71 -14.30 -0.88
C ASP A 53 -7.23 -14.72 -0.86
N ASP A 54 -6.37 -13.98 -0.15
CA ASP A 54 -4.91 -14.12 -0.23
C ASP A 54 -4.27 -14.81 1.00
N HIS A 55 -3.08 -15.38 0.76
CA HIS A 55 -2.26 -16.25 1.62
C HIS A 55 -2.11 -15.87 3.12
N PRO A 56 -1.66 -16.79 3.99
CA PRO A 56 -1.26 -16.47 5.37
C PRO A 56 -0.10 -15.47 5.40
N GLY A 57 -0.16 -14.48 6.31
CA GLY A 57 0.86 -13.42 6.45
C GLY A 57 0.39 -12.00 6.09
N ARG A 58 -0.90 -11.83 5.78
CA ARG A 58 -1.56 -10.54 5.56
C ARG A 58 -2.07 -9.93 6.86
N ASP A 59 -2.20 -8.60 6.90
CA ASP A 59 -2.97 -7.93 7.95
C ASP A 59 -4.43 -7.74 7.52
N PRO A 60 -5.38 -8.57 7.98
CA PRO A 60 -6.80 -8.40 7.66
C PRO A 60 -7.42 -7.22 8.41
N ALA A 61 -6.74 -6.66 9.41
CA ALA A 61 -7.21 -5.48 10.11
C ALA A 61 -6.88 -4.22 9.29
N PRO A 62 -7.81 -3.26 9.20
CA PRO A 62 -7.52 -1.97 8.58
C PRO A 62 -6.36 -1.27 9.27
N HIS A 63 -5.35 -0.93 8.48
CA HIS A 63 -4.17 -0.20 8.93
C HIS A 63 -3.90 1.00 8.01
N GLN A 64 -3.04 1.92 8.44
CA GLN A 64 -2.77 3.16 7.72
C GLN A 64 -1.50 3.05 6.88
N ILE A 65 -1.59 3.58 5.66
CA ILE A 65 -0.43 3.84 4.82
C ILE A 65 -0.33 5.32 4.49
N GLU A 66 0.90 5.82 4.34
CA GLU A 66 1.17 7.22 3.99
C GLU A 66 2.14 7.31 2.78
N PRO A 67 1.65 7.06 1.55
CA PRO A 67 2.45 7.34 0.37
C PRO A 67 2.74 8.84 0.22
N ALA A 68 4.03 9.17 0.08
CA ALA A 68 4.50 10.54 -0.07
C ALA A 68 5.54 10.65 -1.20
N PRO A 69 5.48 11.69 -2.06
CA PRO A 69 6.43 11.89 -3.14
C PRO A 69 7.82 12.20 -2.60
N VAL A 70 8.83 11.62 -3.24
CA VAL A 70 10.26 11.85 -2.99
C VAL A 70 10.93 12.01 -4.36
N GLY A 71 11.11 13.26 -4.81
CA GLY A 71 11.52 13.53 -6.19
C GLY A 71 10.46 13.01 -7.18
N ASP A 72 10.88 12.18 -8.13
CA ASP A 72 10.00 11.53 -9.10
C ASP A 72 9.43 10.18 -8.59
N ASP A 73 9.90 9.72 -7.42
CA ASP A 73 9.50 8.48 -6.79
C ASP A 73 8.44 8.71 -5.68
N LEU A 74 7.96 7.62 -5.10
CA LEU A 74 6.99 7.62 -4.01
C LEU A 74 7.52 6.78 -2.85
N ARG A 75 7.68 7.38 -1.68
CA ARG A 75 7.94 6.65 -0.45
C ARG A 75 6.64 6.10 0.11
N TYR A 76 6.61 4.80 0.32
CA TYR A 76 5.55 4.07 1.01
C TYR A 76 5.95 3.81 2.46
N THR A 77 5.02 4.03 3.38
CA THR A 77 5.12 3.66 4.79
C THR A 77 3.81 3.01 5.22
N SER A 78 3.90 1.98 6.07
CA SER A 78 2.76 1.33 6.71
C SER A 78 2.96 1.26 8.22
N ASP A 79 1.89 1.49 8.97
CA ASP A 79 1.87 1.31 10.42
C ASP A 79 1.52 -0.12 10.85
N SER A 80 1.30 -1.06 9.92
CA SER A 80 0.99 -2.45 10.23
C SER A 80 2.13 -3.14 10.98
N ALA A 81 1.92 -3.36 12.28
CA ALA A 81 2.83 -4.15 13.12
C ALA A 81 2.89 -5.63 12.69
N PRO A 82 1.76 -6.31 12.33
CA PRO A 82 1.80 -7.67 11.79
C PRO A 82 2.69 -7.82 10.55
N GLU A 83 2.78 -6.78 9.72
CA GLU A 83 3.63 -6.76 8.53
C GLU A 83 5.06 -6.25 8.78
N GLY A 84 5.37 -5.85 10.02
CA GLY A 84 6.69 -5.37 10.43
C GLY A 84 6.99 -3.93 10.05
N HIS A 85 5.97 -3.07 9.97
CA HIS A 85 6.07 -1.65 9.62
C HIS A 85 6.84 -1.40 8.31
N PRO A 86 6.38 -1.97 7.17
CA PRO A 86 7.15 -1.93 5.94
C PRO A 86 7.32 -0.50 5.42
N VAL A 87 8.53 -0.21 4.95
CA VAL A 87 8.90 1.02 4.25
C VAL A 87 9.52 0.65 2.91
N ALA A 88 9.12 1.33 1.84
CA ALA A 88 9.65 1.11 0.50
C ALA A 88 9.72 2.43 -0.28
N GLU A 89 10.71 2.54 -1.17
CA GLU A 89 10.72 3.57 -2.21
C GLU A 89 10.22 2.93 -3.51
N LEU A 90 9.23 3.57 -4.12
CA LEU A 90 8.51 3.07 -5.28
C LEU A 90 8.80 3.96 -6.47
N THR A 91 9.38 3.36 -7.51
CA THR A 91 9.57 4.04 -8.78
C THR A 91 8.31 3.97 -9.63
N LYS A 92 7.94 5.09 -10.24
CA LYS A 92 6.82 5.13 -11.17
C LYS A 92 7.14 4.27 -12.39
N THR A 93 6.24 3.35 -12.71
CA THR A 93 6.33 2.51 -13.91
C THR A 93 5.05 2.71 -14.73
N GLY A 94 5.17 3.38 -15.88
CA GLY A 94 4.04 3.75 -16.74
C GLY A 94 4.00 5.22 -17.10
#